data_AF-A0A6J4TE71-F1
#
_entry.id   AF-A0A6J4TE71-F1
#
_cell.length_a   1.000
_cell.length_b   1.000
_cell.length_c   1.000
_cell.angle_alpha   90.00
_cell.angle_beta   90.00
_cell.angle_gamma   90.00
#
_symmetry.space_group_name_H-M   'P 1'
#
loop_
_entity.id
_entity.type
_entity.pdbx_description
1 polymer ?
#
loop_
_entity_poly.entity_id
_entity_poly.type
_entity_poly.pdbx_seq_one_letter_code
_entity_poly.pdbx_strand_id
1 'polypeptide(L)'
;MRRIGWLLALAAAGLTPAAAQTPPEVGAQASEASATTTTAAPAQTLPAPAPGAVVDPTPGPSAVAPAAPAAPTVAAPAFQHAAPVAGIGMPDGRLGTQDQFTPIGREGAAFHNNWLLLLCAAISLFVLGLLTYAIVRYRRSAHPVPSRTSHNTFVEVMWTLVPVLILVAIAIPSIRLIRHQYSPPPADLTVKVIGNQWYWTYQYPDNGGFEIVSNMLKERNEVAAGARFRTDRDGPRLLAADERLVIPAGQTVKFIVTSNDVIHSFAVPAFWTKIDANPGILNETWVRVDKPGVYFGQCSELCGARHAYMPIAVEAVTPQRFAQWVASKGGTLPGARPAPAPDSTAATTVTPKNVTPAPAPTPATGNPTGAPPAAAGNGQPGVAQRATDGSSN
;
A
#
# COMPACT_ATOMS: atom_id res chain seq x y z
N MET A 1 35.61 -37.45 39.73
CA MET A 1 34.83 -36.21 39.60
C MET A 1 35.13 -35.48 38.27
N ARG A 2 34.78 -36.08 37.12
CA ARG A 2 35.17 -35.53 35.80
C ARG A 2 34.15 -35.73 34.67
N ARG A 3 32.88 -36.05 34.99
CA ARG A 3 31.84 -36.33 33.98
C ARG A 3 30.54 -35.52 34.12
N ILE A 4 30.48 -34.56 35.06
CA ILE A 4 29.25 -33.76 35.31
C ILE A 4 29.27 -32.41 34.56
N GLY A 5 30.44 -31.92 34.13
CA GLY A 5 30.57 -30.61 33.47
C GLY A 5 30.11 -30.53 32.01
N TRP A 6 29.94 -31.65 31.30
CA TRP A 6 29.62 -31.65 29.87
C TRP A 6 28.11 -31.68 29.56
N LEU A 7 27.27 -32.05 30.53
CA LEU A 7 25.82 -32.17 30.33
C LEU A 7 25.07 -30.84 30.46
N LEU A 8 25.69 -29.79 31.03
CA LEU A 8 25.08 -28.47 31.20
C LEU A 8 25.38 -27.47 30.06
N ALA A 9 26.35 -27.75 29.19
CA ALA A 9 26.70 -26.87 28.07
C ALA A 9 25.89 -27.14 26.79
N LEU A 10 25.24 -28.31 26.67
CA LEU A 10 24.49 -28.71 25.47
C LEU A 10 23.01 -28.28 25.49
N ALA A 11 22.47 -27.89 26.65
CA ALA A 11 21.07 -27.45 26.76
C ALA A 11 20.85 -25.98 26.32
N ALA A 12 21.91 -25.18 26.16
CA ALA A 12 21.81 -23.77 25.78
C ALA A 12 21.90 -23.51 24.26
N ALA A 13 22.09 -24.56 23.44
CA ALA A 13 22.32 -24.43 21.99
C ALA A 13 21.22 -25.03 21.09
N GLY A 14 20.11 -25.55 21.66
CA GLY A 14 18.93 -25.97 20.88
C GLY A 14 19.16 -27.06 19.82
N LEU A 15 20.30 -27.75 19.85
CA LEU A 15 20.69 -28.76 18.86
C LEU A 15 20.48 -30.15 19.44
N THR A 16 19.32 -30.74 19.17
CA THR A 16 19.13 -32.20 19.29
C THR A 16 19.74 -32.89 18.06
N PRO A 17 20.44 -34.03 18.23
CA PRO A 17 20.90 -34.80 17.08
C PRO A 17 19.71 -35.44 16.36
N ALA A 18 19.61 -35.20 15.06
CA ALA A 18 18.65 -35.84 14.17
C ALA A 18 18.87 -37.36 14.17
N ALA A 19 17.88 -38.12 14.64
CA ALA A 19 17.83 -39.55 14.41
C ALA A 19 17.52 -39.81 12.94
N ALA A 20 18.35 -40.62 12.28
CA ALA A 20 18.15 -41.05 10.91
C ALA A 20 16.86 -41.87 10.79
N GLN A 21 15.90 -41.38 10.00
CA GLN A 21 14.74 -42.14 9.57
C GLN A 21 15.08 -42.82 8.24
N THR A 22 14.96 -44.14 8.20
CA THR A 22 14.99 -44.96 6.99
C THR A 22 13.83 -44.59 6.04
N PRO A 23 14.04 -44.56 4.72
CA PRO A 23 12.97 -44.26 3.78
C PRO A 23 11.98 -45.44 3.69
N PRO A 24 10.66 -45.18 3.59
CA PRO A 24 9.70 -46.25 3.37
C PRO A 24 9.73 -46.74 1.92
N GLU A 25 9.54 -48.05 1.76
CA GLU A 25 9.42 -48.77 0.49
C GLU A 25 8.25 -48.26 -0.35
N VAL A 26 8.48 -48.14 -1.67
CA VAL A 26 7.44 -47.88 -2.67
C VAL A 26 6.70 -49.19 -2.93
N GLY A 27 5.60 -49.40 -2.20
CA GLY A 27 4.59 -50.40 -2.51
C GLY A 27 3.59 -49.86 -3.52
N ALA A 28 3.55 -50.45 -4.71
CA ALA A 28 2.51 -50.20 -5.71
C ALA A 28 1.14 -50.62 -5.15
N GLN A 29 0.20 -49.68 -5.08
CA GLN A 29 -1.22 -49.99 -4.90
C GLN A 29 -2.05 -49.27 -5.95
N ALA A 30 -2.86 -50.08 -6.63
CA ALA A 30 -3.77 -49.71 -7.69
C ALA A 30 -4.82 -48.71 -7.18
N SER A 31 -5.10 -47.71 -8.00
CA SER A 31 -6.19 -46.77 -7.80
C SER A 31 -7.52 -47.48 -8.06
N GLU A 32 -8.22 -47.89 -7.01
CA GLU A 32 -9.66 -48.19 -7.09
C GLU A 32 -10.44 -46.89 -7.26
N ALA A 33 -11.03 -46.72 -8.44
CA ALA A 33 -11.97 -45.67 -8.73
C ALA A 33 -13.26 -45.90 -7.93
N SER A 34 -13.48 -45.10 -6.88
CA SER A 34 -14.79 -44.98 -6.25
C SER A 34 -15.58 -43.89 -6.97
N ALA A 35 -16.48 -44.34 -7.84
CA ALA A 35 -17.51 -43.52 -8.46
C ALA A 35 -18.39 -42.91 -7.38
N THR A 36 -18.30 -41.59 -7.20
CA THR A 36 -19.28 -40.85 -6.39
C THR A 36 -20.35 -40.32 -7.34
N THR A 37 -21.46 -41.05 -7.39
CA THR A 37 -22.69 -40.69 -8.09
C THR A 37 -23.21 -39.37 -7.52
N THR A 38 -23.02 -38.27 -8.24
CA THR A 38 -23.71 -37.01 -7.93
C THR A 38 -25.10 -37.09 -8.56
N THR A 39 -26.10 -37.37 -7.73
CA THR A 39 -27.51 -37.27 -8.09
C THR A 39 -27.82 -35.81 -8.40
N ALA A 40 -28.08 -35.52 -9.67
CA ALA A 40 -28.60 -34.23 -10.11
C ALA A 40 -29.99 -34.00 -9.49
N ALA A 41 -30.13 -32.91 -8.72
CA ALA A 41 -31.43 -32.43 -8.27
C ALA A 41 -32.20 -31.85 -9.48
N PRO A 42 -33.50 -32.14 -9.64
CA PRO A 42 -34.27 -31.71 -10.79
C PRO A 42 -34.51 -30.19 -10.77
N ALA A 43 -34.44 -29.60 -11.95
CA ALA A 43 -34.77 -28.20 -12.22
C ALA A 43 -36.20 -27.88 -11.73
N GLN A 44 -36.34 -26.85 -10.91
CA GLN A 44 -37.64 -26.31 -10.55
C GLN A 44 -38.14 -25.40 -11.67
N THR A 45 -39.13 -25.90 -12.41
CA THR A 45 -39.89 -25.16 -13.41
C THR A 45 -40.83 -24.19 -12.70
N LEU A 46 -40.61 -22.88 -12.86
CA LEU A 46 -41.58 -21.87 -12.42
C LEU A 46 -42.81 -21.90 -13.35
N PRO A 47 -44.04 -21.86 -12.82
CA PRO A 47 -45.24 -21.82 -13.65
C PRO A 47 -45.39 -20.49 -14.39
N ALA A 48 -45.72 -20.57 -15.68
CA ALA A 48 -46.14 -19.42 -16.48
C ALA A 48 -47.48 -18.86 -15.97
N PRO A 49 -47.66 -17.52 -15.90
CA PRO A 49 -48.94 -16.93 -15.53
C PRO A 49 -49.98 -17.07 -16.65
N ALA A 50 -51.21 -17.39 -16.26
CA ALA A 50 -52.39 -17.54 -17.11
C ALA A 50 -52.90 -16.20 -17.70
N PRO A 51 -53.62 -16.21 -18.84
CA PRO A 51 -54.01 -15.00 -19.56
C PRO A 51 -55.19 -14.29 -18.86
N GLY A 52 -54.97 -13.06 -18.43
CA GLY A 52 -55.97 -12.21 -17.78
C GLY A 52 -56.29 -10.95 -18.59
N ALA A 53 -57.56 -10.84 -18.97
CA ALA A 53 -58.36 -9.67 -19.35
C ALA A 53 -57.65 -8.41 -19.91
N VAL A 54 -57.92 -8.15 -21.18
CA VAL A 54 -57.81 -6.85 -21.83
C VAL A 54 -58.71 -5.86 -21.09
N VAL A 55 -58.11 -4.83 -20.50
CA VAL A 55 -58.80 -3.60 -20.10
C VAL A 55 -58.06 -2.46 -20.77
N ASP A 56 -58.79 -1.78 -21.65
CA ASP A 56 -58.36 -0.64 -22.44
C ASP A 56 -58.79 0.64 -21.71
N PRO A 57 -57.87 1.44 -21.15
CA PRO A 57 -58.16 2.82 -20.83
C PRO A 57 -57.42 3.70 -21.83
N THR A 58 -58.15 4.15 -22.85
CA THR A 58 -57.71 5.18 -23.79
C THR A 58 -57.29 6.45 -23.03
N PRO A 59 -56.02 6.90 -23.09
CA PRO A 59 -55.65 8.24 -22.65
C PRO A 59 -55.82 9.21 -23.83
N GLY A 60 -56.59 10.28 -23.63
CA GLY A 60 -56.71 11.37 -24.59
C GLY A 60 -55.35 12.02 -24.89
N PRO A 61 -55.19 12.69 -26.05
CA PRO A 61 -53.89 13.18 -26.51
C PRO A 61 -53.41 14.35 -25.65
N SER A 62 -52.49 14.07 -24.71
CA SER A 62 -51.60 15.11 -24.18
C SER A 62 -50.44 15.27 -25.16
N ALA A 63 -50.34 16.46 -25.76
CA ALA A 63 -49.25 16.84 -26.63
C ALA A 63 -47.91 16.75 -25.86
N VAL A 64 -47.08 15.77 -26.22
CA VAL A 64 -45.69 15.70 -25.78
C VAL A 64 -44.92 16.77 -26.54
N ALA A 65 -44.50 17.82 -25.84
CA ALA A 65 -43.54 18.77 -26.39
C ALA A 65 -42.22 18.01 -26.71
N PRO A 66 -41.59 18.23 -27.87
CA PRO A 66 -40.36 17.54 -28.23
C PRO A 66 -39.27 17.87 -27.20
N ALA A 67 -38.64 16.81 -26.67
CA ALA A 67 -37.51 16.95 -25.78
C ALA A 67 -36.42 17.78 -26.44
N ALA A 68 -35.98 18.84 -25.76
CA ALA A 68 -34.83 19.62 -26.20
C ALA A 68 -33.61 18.68 -26.33
N PRO A 69 -32.80 18.80 -27.40
CA PRO A 69 -31.61 17.98 -27.55
C PRO A 69 -30.72 18.18 -26.32
N ALA A 70 -30.37 17.08 -25.65
CA ALA A 70 -29.43 17.10 -24.55
C ALA A 70 -28.16 17.81 -25.01
N ALA A 71 -27.76 18.85 -24.27
CA ALA A 71 -26.49 19.51 -24.50
C ALA A 71 -25.38 18.44 -24.48
N PRO A 72 -24.40 18.50 -25.39
CA PRO A 72 -23.33 17.52 -25.41
C PRO A 72 -22.62 17.55 -24.06
N THR A 73 -22.69 16.43 -23.33
CA THR A 73 -21.88 16.23 -22.12
C THR A 73 -20.43 16.34 -22.57
N VAL A 74 -19.79 17.46 -22.25
CA VAL A 74 -18.34 17.62 -22.49
C VAL A 74 -17.68 16.54 -21.66
N ALA A 75 -17.18 15.49 -22.33
CA ALA A 75 -16.42 14.45 -21.69
C ALA A 75 -15.30 15.12 -20.89
N ALA A 76 -15.21 14.81 -19.59
CA ALA A 76 -14.11 15.31 -18.78
C ALA A 76 -12.79 14.98 -19.50
N PRO A 77 -11.84 15.94 -19.61
CA PRO A 77 -10.60 15.70 -20.32
C PRO A 77 -9.91 14.47 -19.75
N ALA A 78 -9.43 13.58 -20.63
CA ALA A 78 -8.71 12.38 -20.24
C ALA A 78 -7.60 12.74 -19.25
N PHE A 79 -7.52 12.01 -18.11
CA PHE A 79 -6.51 12.28 -17.11
C PHE A 79 -5.11 12.11 -17.72
N GLN A 80 -4.32 13.17 -17.68
CA GLN A 80 -2.96 13.16 -18.23
C GLN A 80 -1.95 12.81 -17.13
N HIS A 81 -1.35 11.64 -17.27
CA HIS A 81 -0.24 11.16 -16.46
C HIS A 81 1.00 12.06 -16.59
N ALA A 82 1.69 12.29 -15.46
CA ALA A 82 2.93 13.05 -15.42
C ALA A 82 4.08 12.30 -16.10
N ALA A 83 5.03 13.02 -16.71
CA ALA A 83 6.28 12.39 -17.15
C ALA A 83 7.18 12.10 -15.93
N PRO A 84 7.91 10.97 -15.91
CA PRO A 84 8.92 10.70 -14.89
C PRO A 84 10.02 11.76 -14.87
N VAL A 85 10.57 12.01 -13.69
CA VAL A 85 11.63 13.00 -13.48
C VAL A 85 12.91 12.26 -13.10
N ALA A 86 14.02 12.58 -13.79
CA ALA A 86 15.35 12.04 -13.48
C ALA A 86 15.67 12.11 -11.97
N GLY A 87 16.13 10.99 -11.41
CA GLY A 87 16.45 10.86 -9.98
C GLY A 87 15.25 10.66 -9.05
N ILE A 88 14.02 10.61 -9.55
CA ILE A 88 12.83 10.29 -8.74
C ILE A 88 12.35 8.89 -9.09
N GLY A 89 12.45 7.97 -8.12
CA GLY A 89 11.78 6.69 -8.17
C GLY A 89 12.20 5.76 -9.29
N MET A 90 13.40 5.92 -9.86
CA MET A 90 13.94 5.03 -10.89
C MET A 90 15.45 4.85 -10.77
N PRO A 91 16.02 3.78 -11.34
CA PRO A 91 17.47 3.59 -11.39
C PRO A 91 18.16 4.72 -12.16
N ASP A 92 19.31 5.17 -11.66
CA ASP A 92 20.13 6.22 -12.27
C ASP A 92 21.61 5.83 -12.40
N GLY A 93 21.93 4.55 -12.19
CA GLY A 93 23.29 4.01 -12.32
C GLY A 93 24.19 4.18 -11.10
N ARG A 94 23.70 4.76 -9.99
CA ARG A 94 24.48 4.89 -8.76
C ARG A 94 24.77 3.53 -8.11
N LEU A 95 25.88 3.46 -7.38
CA LEU A 95 26.20 2.35 -6.48
C LEU A 95 25.57 2.63 -5.12
N GLY A 96 24.36 2.11 -4.88
CA GLY A 96 23.62 2.31 -3.63
C GLY A 96 22.12 2.11 -3.79
N THR A 97 21.37 2.42 -2.73
CA THR A 97 19.91 2.43 -2.77
C THR A 97 19.39 3.64 -3.56
N GLN A 98 18.21 3.52 -4.16
CA GLN A 98 17.50 4.68 -4.70
C GLN A 98 17.20 5.69 -3.59
N ASP A 99 17.00 6.96 -3.97
CA ASP A 99 16.51 7.98 -3.04
C ASP A 99 15.17 7.55 -2.43
N GLN A 100 14.99 7.86 -1.14
CA GLN A 100 13.87 7.38 -0.35
C GLN A 100 12.83 8.47 -0.13
N PHE A 101 11.59 8.19 -0.53
CA PHE A 101 10.49 9.16 -0.55
C PHE A 101 9.41 8.90 0.50
N THR A 102 9.63 7.91 1.37
CA THR A 102 8.80 7.63 2.55
C THR A 102 9.60 7.88 3.85
N PRO A 103 8.95 8.20 4.98
CA PRO A 103 9.62 8.31 6.27
C PRO A 103 10.37 7.03 6.68
N ILE A 104 9.71 5.88 6.54
CA ILE A 104 10.31 4.56 6.79
C ILE A 104 11.54 4.34 5.90
N GLY A 105 11.44 4.69 4.61
CA GLY A 105 12.54 4.46 3.69
C GLY A 105 13.76 5.29 4.03
N ARG A 106 13.58 6.54 4.47
CA ARG A 106 14.70 7.37 4.95
C ARG A 106 15.35 6.77 6.19
N GLU A 107 14.57 6.26 7.14
CA GLU A 107 15.09 5.59 8.34
C GLU A 107 15.85 4.29 7.96
N GLY A 108 15.27 3.46 7.09
CA GLY A 108 15.87 2.22 6.62
C GLY A 108 17.15 2.43 5.83
N ALA A 109 17.17 3.39 4.90
CA ALA A 109 18.37 3.73 4.14
C ALA A 109 19.46 4.32 5.03
N ALA A 110 19.13 5.14 6.02
CA ALA A 110 20.10 5.65 6.98
C ALA A 110 20.72 4.51 7.80
N PHE A 111 19.89 3.58 8.31
CA PHE A 111 20.36 2.41 9.05
C PHE A 111 21.27 1.51 8.20
N HIS A 112 20.88 1.25 6.95
CA HIS A 112 21.66 0.46 6.01
C HIS A 112 22.98 1.15 5.62
N ASN A 113 22.92 2.37 5.07
CA ASN A 113 24.07 3.06 4.47
C ASN A 113 25.06 3.58 5.52
N ASN A 114 24.55 4.21 6.58
CA ASN A 114 25.40 4.93 7.53
C ASN A 114 25.89 4.05 8.67
N TRP A 115 25.31 2.85 8.84
CA TRP A 115 25.62 2.00 10.00
C TRP A 115 26.02 0.59 9.59
N LEU A 116 25.10 -0.18 8.99
CA LEU A 116 25.36 -1.58 8.65
C LEU A 116 26.48 -1.71 7.61
N LEU A 117 26.44 -0.93 6.54
CA LEU A 117 27.44 -1.01 5.47
C LEU A 117 28.83 -0.62 5.97
N LEU A 118 28.95 0.43 6.79
CA LEU A 118 30.22 0.85 7.39
C LEU A 118 30.77 -0.20 8.35
N LEU A 119 29.91 -0.79 9.18
CA LEU A 119 30.30 -1.87 10.09
C LEU A 119 30.78 -3.11 9.34
N CYS A 120 30.05 -3.55 8.32
CA CYS A 120 30.45 -4.66 7.46
C CYS A 120 31.79 -4.36 6.80
N ALA A 121 31.97 -3.16 6.23
CA ALA A 121 33.24 -2.75 5.63
C ALA A 121 34.40 -2.78 6.64
N ALA A 122 34.19 -2.28 7.87
CA ALA A 122 35.20 -2.30 8.92
C ALA A 122 35.61 -3.74 9.30
N ILE A 123 34.64 -4.64 9.48
CA ILE A 123 34.90 -6.06 9.78
C ILE A 123 35.62 -6.74 8.62
N SER A 124 35.16 -6.52 7.38
CA SER A 124 35.79 -7.07 6.19
C SER A 124 37.24 -6.58 6.03
N LEU A 125 37.51 -5.30 6.26
CA LEU A 125 38.87 -4.74 6.23
C LEU A 125 39.74 -5.28 7.36
N PHE A 126 39.18 -5.49 8.55
CA PHE A 126 39.88 -6.13 9.66
C PHE A 126 40.28 -7.57 9.32
N VAL A 127 39.36 -8.38 8.80
CA VAL A 127 39.64 -9.76 8.37
C VAL A 127 40.66 -9.77 7.23
N LEU A 128 40.49 -8.90 6.23
CA LEU A 128 41.45 -8.76 5.13
C LEU A 128 42.84 -8.40 5.65
N GLY A 129 42.93 -7.43 6.57
CA GLY A 129 44.18 -7.01 7.18
C GLY A 129 44.86 -8.14 7.95
N LEU A 130 44.11 -8.92 8.74
CA LEU A 130 44.64 -10.10 9.43
C LEU A 130 45.14 -11.18 8.47
N LEU A 131 44.38 -11.45 7.39
CA LEU A 131 44.79 -12.40 6.35
C LEU A 131 46.06 -11.92 5.64
N THR A 132 46.12 -10.66 5.21
CA THR A 132 47.30 -10.07 4.58
C THR A 132 48.49 -10.12 5.53
N TYR A 133 48.30 -9.75 6.79
CA TYR A 133 49.35 -9.84 7.81
C TYR A 133 49.84 -11.28 7.97
N ALA A 134 48.93 -12.24 8.09
CA ALA A 134 49.30 -13.65 8.24
C ALA A 134 50.08 -14.18 7.02
N ILE A 135 49.61 -13.86 5.81
CA ILE A 135 50.27 -14.23 4.55
C ILE A 135 51.68 -13.64 4.50
N VAL A 136 51.84 -12.34 4.77
CA VAL A 136 53.14 -11.67 4.66
C VAL A 136 54.09 -12.10 5.77
N ARG A 137 53.61 -12.16 7.03
CA ARG A 137 54.45 -12.43 8.22
C ARG A 137 54.81 -13.89 8.38
N TYR A 138 53.88 -14.81 8.08
CA TYR A 138 54.02 -16.24 8.31
C TYR A 138 54.20 -17.06 7.02
N ARG A 139 54.50 -16.41 5.88
CA ARG A 139 54.96 -17.12 4.67
C ARG A 139 56.19 -17.98 4.98
N ARG A 140 56.30 -19.12 4.29
CA ARG A 140 57.38 -20.10 4.48
C ARG A 140 58.79 -19.52 4.44
N SER A 141 59.04 -18.51 3.60
CA SER A 141 60.36 -17.87 3.50
C SER A 141 60.72 -17.01 4.71
N ALA A 142 59.73 -16.41 5.39
CA ALA A 142 59.93 -15.55 6.56
C ALA A 142 59.71 -16.29 7.89
N HIS A 143 58.98 -17.42 7.88
CA HIS A 143 58.65 -18.20 9.07
C HIS A 143 58.68 -19.72 8.75
N PRO A 144 59.87 -20.32 8.58
CA PRO A 144 60.02 -21.68 8.06
C PRO A 144 59.54 -22.78 9.01
N VAL A 145 59.52 -22.54 10.32
CA VAL A 145 59.06 -23.50 11.33
C VAL A 145 57.70 -23.06 11.87
N PRO A 146 56.60 -23.81 11.66
CA PRO A 146 55.27 -23.40 12.12
C PRO A 146 55.11 -23.55 13.64
N SER A 147 54.25 -22.73 14.24
CA SER A 147 53.82 -22.92 15.63
C SER A 147 52.97 -24.18 15.78
N ARG A 148 52.97 -24.76 16.99
CA ARG A 148 52.12 -25.90 17.38
C ARG A 148 50.97 -25.51 18.31
N THR A 149 50.82 -24.23 18.64
CA THR A 149 49.72 -23.73 19.46
C THR A 149 48.39 -23.95 18.74
N SER A 150 47.47 -24.68 19.38
CA SER A 150 46.16 -25.02 18.79
C SER A 150 44.98 -24.28 19.43
N HIS A 151 45.17 -23.66 20.59
CA HIS A 151 44.10 -23.00 21.34
C HIS A 151 44.64 -21.81 22.11
N ASN A 152 43.76 -20.83 22.34
CA ASN A 152 44.00 -19.71 23.24
C ASN A 152 42.64 -19.24 23.77
N THR A 153 42.28 -19.72 24.96
CA THR A 153 40.97 -19.47 25.58
C THR A 153 40.66 -17.98 25.70
N PHE A 154 41.64 -17.12 25.95
CA PHE A 154 41.42 -15.68 26.04
C PHE A 154 40.95 -15.10 24.69
N VAL A 155 41.63 -15.46 23.60
CA VAL A 155 41.25 -15.02 22.24
C VAL A 155 39.91 -15.61 21.83
N GLU A 156 39.65 -16.88 22.17
CA GLU A 156 38.38 -17.57 21.91
C GLU A 156 37.19 -16.90 22.60
N VAL A 157 37.35 -16.49 23.87
CA VAL A 157 36.32 -15.73 24.59
C VAL A 157 36.12 -14.37 23.92
N MET A 158 37.20 -13.67 23.56
CA MET A 158 37.11 -12.35 22.94
C MET A 158 36.38 -12.37 21.60
N TRP A 159 36.76 -13.27 20.67
CA TRP A 159 36.11 -13.35 19.36
C TRP A 159 34.68 -13.90 19.41
N THR A 160 34.24 -14.42 20.56
CA THR A 160 32.87 -14.89 20.75
C THR A 160 32.02 -13.77 21.34
N LEU A 161 32.52 -13.11 22.38
CA LEU A 161 31.81 -12.05 23.06
C LEU A 161 31.67 -10.79 22.21
N VAL A 162 32.72 -10.39 21.47
CA VAL A 162 32.69 -9.18 20.64
C VAL A 162 31.60 -9.25 19.56
N PRO A 163 31.49 -10.32 18.74
CA PRO A 163 30.39 -10.45 17.78
C PRO A 163 29.01 -10.47 18.43
N VAL A 164 28.84 -11.12 19.58
CA VAL A 164 27.56 -11.10 20.32
C VAL A 164 27.17 -9.67 20.68
N LEU A 165 28.09 -8.87 21.20
CA LEU A 165 27.84 -7.47 21.54
C LEU A 165 27.52 -6.61 20.30
N ILE A 166 28.21 -6.85 19.17
CA ILE A 166 27.93 -6.19 17.90
C ILE A 166 26.50 -6.51 17.43
N LEU A 167 26.07 -7.78 17.50
CA LEU A 167 24.72 -8.18 17.11
C LEU A 167 23.65 -7.55 18.00
N VAL A 168 23.88 -7.45 19.32
CA VAL A 168 22.97 -6.76 20.24
C VAL A 168 22.85 -5.27 19.89
N ALA A 169 23.97 -4.61 19.56
CA ALA A 169 23.96 -3.22 19.11
C ALA A 169 23.16 -3.04 17.81
N ILE A 170 23.26 -3.98 16.86
CA ILE A 170 22.45 -3.99 15.62
C ILE A 170 20.96 -4.21 15.91
N ALA A 171 20.64 -5.14 16.81
CA ALA A 171 19.28 -5.60 17.04
C ALA A 171 18.35 -4.48 17.56
N ILE A 172 18.82 -3.62 18.45
CA ILE A 172 17.99 -2.57 19.09
C ILE A 172 17.39 -1.58 18.06
N PRO A 173 18.18 -0.86 17.24
CA PRO A 173 17.62 0.02 16.21
C PRO A 173 16.84 -0.76 15.13
N SER A 174 17.29 -1.98 14.77
CA SER A 174 16.58 -2.84 13.81
C SER A 174 15.15 -3.17 14.27
N ILE A 175 14.98 -3.56 15.54
CA ILE A 175 13.66 -3.86 16.12
C ILE A 175 12.77 -2.61 16.22
N ARG A 176 13.35 -1.41 16.37
CA ARG A 176 12.56 -0.16 16.33
C ARG A 176 12.04 0.11 14.91
N LEU A 177 12.91 0.01 13.91
CA LEU A 177 12.54 0.20 12.50
C LEU A 177 11.50 -0.81 12.02
N ILE A 178 11.67 -2.10 12.35
CA ILE A 178 10.70 -3.13 11.92
C ILE A 178 9.33 -2.90 12.58
N ARG A 179 9.27 -2.48 13.85
CA ARG A 179 7.99 -2.13 14.48
C ARG A 179 7.32 -0.94 13.80
N HIS A 180 8.09 0.05 13.38
CA HIS A 180 7.58 1.20 12.62
C HIS A 180 7.01 0.76 11.25
N GLN A 181 7.65 -0.20 10.59
CA GLN A 181 7.16 -0.78 9.32
C GLN A 181 5.83 -1.53 9.47
N TYR A 182 5.69 -2.33 10.53
CA TYR A 182 4.52 -3.20 10.71
C TYR A 182 3.42 -2.63 11.62
N SER A 183 3.54 -1.38 12.07
CA SER A 183 2.50 -0.67 12.84
C SER A 183 1.96 0.52 12.04
N PRO A 184 1.08 0.28 11.05
CA PRO A 184 0.59 1.35 10.18
C PRO A 184 -0.22 2.40 10.95
N PRO A 185 -0.06 3.70 10.63
CA PRO A 185 -1.01 4.70 11.08
C PRO A 185 -2.38 4.49 10.41
N PRO A 186 -3.45 5.16 10.87
CA PRO A 186 -4.74 5.15 10.20
C PRO A 186 -4.60 5.49 8.71
N ALA A 187 -5.24 4.70 7.85
CA ALA A 187 -5.16 4.86 6.40
C ALA A 187 -6.13 5.94 5.93
N ASP A 188 -5.63 6.83 5.06
CA ASP A 188 -6.45 7.81 4.33
C ASP A 188 -7.00 7.21 3.02
N LEU A 189 -6.29 6.23 2.47
CA LEU A 189 -6.65 5.49 1.26
C LEU A 189 -6.27 4.00 1.42
N THR A 190 -7.18 3.10 1.06
CA THR A 190 -6.90 1.68 0.87
C THR A 190 -6.86 1.34 -0.62
N VAL A 191 -5.79 0.65 -1.04
CA VAL A 191 -5.70 0.06 -2.39
C VAL A 191 -5.41 -1.43 -2.26
N LYS A 192 -6.19 -2.26 -2.96
CA LYS A 192 -5.90 -3.69 -3.09
C LYS A 192 -5.04 -3.91 -4.32
N VAL A 193 -3.88 -4.53 -4.14
CA VAL A 193 -2.91 -4.87 -5.18
C VAL A 193 -2.95 -6.37 -5.40
N ILE A 194 -3.18 -6.79 -6.65
CA ILE A 194 -3.35 -8.20 -7.00
C ILE A 194 -2.33 -8.57 -8.08
N GLY A 195 -1.45 -9.52 -7.76
CA GLY A 195 -0.51 -10.11 -8.71
C GLY A 195 -1.21 -11.12 -9.63
N ASN A 196 -0.87 -11.08 -10.91
CA ASN A 196 -1.31 -12.03 -11.94
C ASN A 196 -0.14 -12.33 -12.87
N GLN A 197 -0.11 -13.49 -13.52
CA GLN A 197 0.85 -13.81 -14.58
C GLN A 197 0.45 -13.10 -15.90
N TRP A 198 1.14 -12.05 -16.37
CA TRP A 198 2.23 -11.28 -15.75
C TRP A 198 1.88 -9.78 -15.84
N TYR A 199 1.06 -9.33 -14.91
CA TYR A 199 0.56 -7.95 -14.80
C TYR A 199 0.03 -7.71 -13.38
N TRP A 200 -0.27 -6.44 -13.06
CA TRP A 200 -0.85 -6.07 -11.76
C TRP A 200 -2.27 -5.54 -11.94
N THR A 201 -3.14 -5.90 -11.01
CA THR A 201 -4.48 -5.34 -10.87
C THR A 201 -4.53 -4.48 -9.60
N TYR A 202 -5.12 -3.29 -9.70
CA TYR A 202 -5.31 -2.36 -8.58
C TYR A 202 -6.79 -2.06 -8.38
N GLN A 203 -7.33 -2.29 -7.19
CA GLN A 203 -8.70 -1.97 -6.83
C GLN A 203 -8.75 -0.88 -5.76
N TYR A 204 -9.66 0.08 -5.91
CA TYR A 204 -9.83 1.22 -5.00
C TYR A 204 -11.17 1.10 -4.26
N PRO A 205 -11.27 0.24 -3.22
CA PRO A 205 -12.52 -0.02 -2.51
C PRO A 205 -13.16 1.25 -1.92
N ASP A 206 -12.33 2.16 -1.41
CA ASP A 206 -12.79 3.41 -0.80
C ASP A 206 -13.30 4.43 -1.84
N ASN A 207 -13.04 4.21 -3.13
CA ASN A 207 -13.35 5.16 -4.20
C ASN A 207 -14.40 4.68 -5.21
N GLY A 208 -15.33 3.84 -4.76
CA GLY A 208 -16.36 3.24 -5.61
C GLY A 208 -15.97 1.89 -6.19
N GLY A 209 -14.85 1.30 -5.74
CA GLY A 209 -14.50 -0.09 -6.03
C GLY A 209 -14.07 -0.35 -7.49
N PHE A 210 -13.69 0.69 -8.24
CA PHE A 210 -13.19 0.51 -9.60
C PHE A 210 -11.84 -0.22 -9.59
N GLU A 211 -11.57 -0.88 -10.71
CA GLU A 211 -10.36 -1.68 -10.94
C GLU A 211 -9.56 -1.12 -12.12
N ILE A 212 -8.24 -1.23 -12.03
CA ILE A 212 -7.30 -0.91 -13.10
C ILE A 212 -6.36 -2.09 -13.30
N VAL A 213 -6.17 -2.48 -14.56
CA VAL A 213 -5.17 -3.45 -14.99
C VAL A 213 -3.96 -2.71 -15.53
N SER A 214 -2.77 -3.07 -15.06
CA SER A 214 -1.50 -2.43 -15.38
C SER A 214 -0.54 -3.46 -15.98
N ASN A 215 -0.28 -3.31 -17.28
CA ASN A 215 0.62 -4.13 -18.07
C ASN A 215 1.88 -3.36 -18.43
N MET A 216 2.99 -4.08 -18.59
CA MET A 216 4.21 -3.49 -19.13
C MET A 216 3.98 -2.96 -20.54
N LEU A 217 4.42 -1.73 -20.80
CA LEU A 217 4.44 -1.20 -22.16
C LEU A 217 5.53 -1.86 -22.99
N LYS A 218 5.14 -2.25 -24.19
CA LYS A 218 6.03 -2.80 -25.21
C LYS A 218 6.79 -1.70 -25.95
N GLU A 219 7.97 -2.02 -26.46
CA GLU A 219 8.72 -1.10 -27.32
C GLU A 219 8.06 -0.97 -28.71
N ARG A 220 8.40 0.09 -29.46
CA ARG A 220 7.80 0.38 -30.77
C ARG A 220 7.87 -0.80 -31.75
N ASN A 221 8.98 -1.53 -31.75
CA ASN A 221 9.23 -2.67 -32.64
C ASN A 221 8.51 -3.96 -32.20
N GLU A 222 7.82 -3.96 -31.07
CA GLU A 222 7.13 -5.12 -30.50
C GLU A 222 5.59 -5.01 -30.62
N VAL A 223 5.10 -3.95 -31.26
CA VAL A 223 3.67 -3.68 -31.43
C VAL A 223 3.31 -3.53 -32.91
N ALA A 224 2.05 -3.80 -33.24
CA ALA A 224 1.51 -3.54 -34.58
C ALA A 224 1.50 -2.03 -34.89
N ALA A 225 1.51 -1.68 -36.18
CA ALA A 225 1.41 -0.29 -36.60
C ALA A 225 0.13 0.37 -36.04
N GLY A 226 0.28 1.54 -35.41
CA GLY A 226 -0.82 2.28 -34.78
C GLY A 226 -1.16 1.88 -33.34
N ALA A 227 -0.59 0.79 -32.81
CA ALA A 227 -0.79 0.42 -31.41
C ALA A 227 0.03 1.29 -30.45
N ARG A 228 -0.45 1.47 -29.21
CA ARG A 228 0.28 2.17 -28.13
C ARG A 228 1.57 1.42 -27.79
N PHE A 229 2.68 2.13 -27.74
CA PHE A 229 4.00 1.62 -27.31
C PHE A 229 4.59 2.56 -26.25
N ARG A 230 5.69 2.13 -25.62
CA ARG A 230 6.42 2.91 -24.62
C ARG A 230 7.08 4.14 -25.25
N THR A 231 6.89 5.29 -24.62
CA THR A 231 7.63 6.53 -24.87
C THR A 231 8.39 6.96 -23.62
N ASP A 232 9.30 7.93 -23.75
CA ASP A 232 10.05 8.45 -22.60
C ASP A 232 9.15 9.18 -21.58
N ARG A 233 7.93 9.58 -21.99
CA ARG A 233 6.92 10.11 -21.07
C ARG A 233 6.30 9.04 -20.19
N ASP A 234 6.33 7.77 -20.61
CA ASP A 234 5.81 6.66 -19.82
C ASP A 234 6.81 6.23 -18.75
N GLY A 235 8.10 6.22 -19.12
CA GLY A 235 9.23 5.91 -18.25
C GLY A 235 10.27 5.00 -18.88
N PRO A 236 11.22 4.50 -18.06
CA PRO A 236 12.28 3.64 -18.54
C PRO A 236 11.76 2.32 -19.11
N ARG A 237 12.51 1.77 -20.07
CA ARG A 237 12.29 0.42 -20.59
C ARG A 237 12.22 -0.60 -19.43
N LEU A 238 11.33 -1.59 -19.56
CA LEU A 238 10.98 -2.60 -18.54
C LEU A 238 10.32 -2.09 -17.26
N LEU A 239 10.18 -0.77 -17.06
CA LEU A 239 9.54 -0.19 -15.88
C LEU A 239 8.21 0.51 -16.18
N ALA A 240 8.07 1.06 -17.39
CA ALA A 240 6.86 1.74 -17.81
C ALA A 240 5.67 0.77 -17.97
N ALA A 241 4.51 1.18 -17.45
CA ALA A 241 3.24 0.47 -17.59
C ALA A 241 2.19 1.35 -18.31
N ASP A 242 1.20 0.70 -18.91
CA ASP A 242 0.12 1.35 -19.67
C ASP A 242 -0.80 2.20 -18.79
N GLU A 243 -1.09 1.68 -17.61
CA GLU A 243 -1.81 2.30 -16.49
C GLU A 243 -0.95 2.32 -15.23
N ARG A 244 -1.14 3.35 -14.40
CA ARG A 244 -0.37 3.53 -13.15
C ARG A 244 -1.25 3.39 -11.93
N LEU A 245 -0.66 2.89 -10.84
CA LEU A 245 -1.21 2.98 -9.49
C LEU A 245 -1.12 4.45 -9.04
N VAL A 246 -2.23 5.19 -9.02
CA VAL A 246 -2.23 6.61 -8.65
C VAL A 246 -2.60 6.75 -7.17
N ILE A 247 -1.79 7.49 -6.42
CA ILE A 247 -2.00 7.72 -4.99
C ILE A 247 -1.91 9.22 -4.63
N PRO A 248 -2.63 9.69 -3.59
CA PRO A 248 -2.52 11.06 -3.12
C PRO A 248 -1.24 11.27 -2.31
N ALA A 249 -0.42 12.22 -2.72
CA ALA A 249 0.78 12.62 -2.01
C ALA A 249 0.45 13.25 -0.64
N GLY A 250 1.28 12.96 0.36
CA GLY A 250 1.13 13.46 1.73
C GLY A 250 0.05 12.74 2.56
N GLN A 251 -0.55 11.67 2.03
CA GLN A 251 -1.53 10.82 2.72
C GLN A 251 -0.96 9.42 3.00
N THR A 252 -1.50 8.77 4.02
CA THR A 252 -1.19 7.38 4.37
C THR A 252 -1.99 6.44 3.47
N VAL A 253 -1.29 5.67 2.64
CA VAL A 253 -1.89 4.67 1.77
C VAL A 253 -1.63 3.29 2.34
N LYS A 254 -2.68 2.52 2.61
CA LYS A 254 -2.61 1.10 2.96
C LYS A 254 -2.75 0.26 1.70
N PHE A 255 -1.79 -0.64 1.49
CA PHE A 255 -1.84 -1.64 0.44
C PHE A 255 -2.24 -2.99 1.02
N ILE A 256 -3.29 -3.59 0.46
CA ILE A 256 -3.66 -4.98 0.70
C ILE A 256 -3.17 -5.78 -0.50
N VAL A 257 -2.17 -6.64 -0.32
CA VAL A 257 -1.44 -7.31 -1.39
C VAL A 257 -1.76 -8.80 -1.39
N THR A 258 -2.17 -9.33 -2.55
CA THR A 258 -2.51 -10.75 -2.76
C THR A 258 -2.26 -11.15 -4.21
N SER A 259 -2.52 -12.41 -4.55
CA SER A 259 -2.38 -12.93 -5.93
C SER A 259 -3.57 -13.81 -6.31
N ASN A 260 -3.89 -13.84 -7.60
CA ASN A 260 -4.90 -14.74 -8.17
C ASN A 260 -4.32 -16.09 -8.61
N ASP A 261 -3.00 -16.23 -8.75
CA ASP A 261 -2.37 -17.42 -9.35
C ASP A 261 -1.18 -17.97 -8.55
N VAL A 262 0.03 -17.49 -8.80
CA VAL A 262 1.28 -17.89 -8.15
C VAL A 262 1.77 -16.78 -7.23
N ILE A 263 2.85 -17.01 -6.50
CA ILE A 263 3.44 -15.96 -5.67
C ILE A 263 4.08 -14.90 -6.57
N HIS A 264 3.78 -13.63 -6.29
CA HIS A 264 4.51 -12.46 -6.80
C HIS A 264 5.03 -11.64 -5.61
N SER A 265 5.71 -10.52 -5.86
CA SER A 265 6.06 -9.61 -4.77
C SER A 265 5.97 -8.16 -5.21
N PHE A 266 5.15 -7.39 -4.50
CA PHE A 266 4.95 -5.98 -4.76
C PHE A 266 6.08 -5.19 -4.11
N ALA A 267 6.96 -4.62 -4.93
CA ALA A 267 8.14 -3.91 -4.45
C ALA A 267 8.32 -2.57 -5.16
N VAL A 268 8.44 -1.49 -4.37
CA VAL A 268 8.77 -0.15 -4.86
C VAL A 268 9.99 0.35 -4.09
N PRO A 269 11.21 0.25 -4.67
CA PRO A 269 12.47 0.53 -3.95
C PRO A 269 12.54 1.92 -3.32
N ALA A 270 12.01 2.93 -4.01
CA ALA A 270 11.98 4.32 -3.54
C ALA A 270 11.07 4.54 -2.31
N PHE A 271 10.22 3.56 -1.97
CA PHE A 271 9.35 3.58 -0.80
C PHE A 271 9.83 2.68 0.34
N TRP A 272 10.92 1.93 0.13
CA TRP A 272 11.39 0.87 1.05
C TRP A 272 10.32 -0.18 1.34
N THR A 273 9.51 -0.47 0.33
CA THR A 273 8.38 -1.40 0.43
C THR A 273 8.67 -2.62 -0.42
N LYS A 274 8.56 -3.80 0.20
CA LYS A 274 8.48 -5.10 -0.46
C LYS A 274 7.56 -5.99 0.36
N ILE A 275 6.53 -6.54 -0.27
CA ILE A 275 5.67 -7.54 0.37
C ILE A 275 5.16 -8.54 -0.65
N ASP A 276 5.12 -9.81 -0.26
CA ASP A 276 4.76 -10.87 -1.18
C ASP A 276 3.25 -10.90 -1.41
N ALA A 277 2.87 -11.14 -2.66
CA ALA A 277 1.51 -11.30 -3.14
C ALA A 277 1.21 -12.80 -3.17
N ASN A 278 0.66 -13.32 -2.08
CA ASN A 278 0.47 -14.75 -1.89
C ASN A 278 -0.99 -15.14 -2.20
N PRO A 279 -1.23 -16.15 -3.05
CA PRO A 279 -2.57 -16.67 -3.28
C PRO A 279 -3.24 -17.11 -1.98
N GLY A 280 -4.47 -16.67 -1.75
CA GLY A 280 -5.24 -17.00 -0.54
C GLY A 280 -4.84 -16.25 0.74
N ILE A 281 -3.88 -15.32 0.68
CA ILE A 281 -3.46 -14.50 1.81
C ILE A 281 -3.58 -13.02 1.44
N LEU A 282 -4.15 -12.22 2.36
CA LEU A 282 -4.19 -10.76 2.27
C LEU A 282 -3.07 -10.19 3.13
N ASN A 283 -1.93 -9.90 2.53
CA ASN A 283 -0.83 -9.24 3.21
C ASN A 283 -1.07 -7.72 3.25
N GLU A 284 -0.59 -7.05 4.30
CA GLU A 284 -0.74 -5.60 4.43
C GLU A 284 0.61 -4.89 4.53
N THR A 285 0.73 -3.77 3.83
CA THR A 285 1.82 -2.81 3.99
C THR A 285 1.29 -1.39 3.82
N TRP A 286 2.10 -0.38 4.09
CA TRP A 286 1.67 1.01 4.00
C TRP A 286 2.80 1.93 3.56
N VAL A 287 2.44 3.05 2.95
CA VAL A 287 3.37 4.11 2.57
C VAL A 287 2.75 5.48 2.82
N ARG A 288 3.63 6.47 3.02
CA ARG A 288 3.29 7.89 2.92
C ARG A 288 4.33 8.57 2.06
N VAL A 289 3.91 9.04 0.89
CA VAL A 289 4.80 9.64 -0.12
C VAL A 289 4.51 11.14 -0.17
N ASP A 290 5.39 11.96 0.38
CA ASP A 290 5.12 13.40 0.50
C ASP A 290 5.36 14.17 -0.82
N LYS A 291 6.24 13.65 -1.68
CA LYS A 291 6.62 14.31 -2.94
C LYS A 291 5.82 13.74 -4.12
N PRO A 292 5.06 14.57 -4.86
CA PRO A 292 4.48 14.13 -6.13
C PRO A 292 5.55 13.69 -7.13
N GLY A 293 5.26 12.64 -7.90
CA GLY A 293 6.21 12.06 -8.86
C GLY A 293 5.78 10.69 -9.36
N VAL A 294 6.55 10.14 -10.29
CA VAL A 294 6.39 8.77 -10.79
C VAL A 294 7.49 7.91 -10.19
N TYR A 295 7.09 6.78 -9.61
CA TYR A 295 7.96 5.85 -8.91
C TYR A 295 7.78 4.45 -9.49
N PHE A 296 8.88 3.75 -9.71
CA PHE A 296 8.89 2.46 -10.37
C PHE A 296 9.32 1.34 -9.44
N GLY A 297 8.80 0.16 -9.74
CA GLY A 297 9.09 -1.09 -9.08
C GLY A 297 9.04 -2.24 -10.06
N GLN A 298 9.40 -3.43 -9.58
CA GLN A 298 9.31 -4.67 -10.36
C GLN A 298 8.81 -5.79 -9.45
N CYS A 299 8.15 -6.79 -10.05
CA CYS A 299 7.86 -8.03 -9.34
C CYS A 299 9.15 -8.61 -8.76
N SER A 300 9.13 -8.94 -7.47
CA SER A 300 10.32 -9.36 -6.70
C SER A 300 10.22 -10.78 -6.14
N GLU A 301 9.36 -11.62 -6.71
CA GLU A 301 9.30 -13.06 -6.46
C GLU A 301 9.13 -13.80 -7.78
N LEU A 302 9.89 -14.89 -7.99
CA LEU A 302 9.93 -15.58 -9.27
C LEU A 302 8.56 -16.20 -9.60
N CYS A 303 7.86 -15.62 -10.57
CA CYS A 303 6.48 -15.97 -10.92
C CYS A 303 6.31 -16.59 -12.31
N GLY A 304 7.39 -17.11 -12.91
CA GLY A 304 7.38 -17.84 -14.18
C GLY A 304 7.98 -17.09 -15.36
N ALA A 305 7.64 -17.52 -16.58
CA ALA A 305 8.34 -17.17 -17.82
C ALA A 305 8.45 -15.67 -18.12
N ARG A 306 7.49 -14.85 -17.66
CA ARG A 306 7.55 -13.40 -17.83
C ARG A 306 7.69 -12.60 -16.54
N HIS A 307 8.29 -13.21 -15.52
CA HIS A 307 8.59 -12.56 -14.24
C HIS A 307 9.26 -11.17 -14.40
N ALA A 308 10.21 -11.04 -15.34
CA ALA A 308 10.92 -9.78 -15.59
C ALA A 308 10.08 -8.69 -16.32
N TYR A 309 8.84 -8.98 -16.71
CA TYR A 309 8.04 -8.15 -17.63
C TYR A 309 6.69 -7.71 -17.03
N MET A 310 6.61 -7.60 -15.71
CA MET A 310 5.43 -7.10 -14.99
C MET A 310 5.80 -6.03 -13.95
N PRO A 311 6.21 -4.84 -14.41
CA PRO A 311 6.65 -3.78 -13.52
C PRO A 311 5.49 -3.15 -12.76
N ILE A 312 5.86 -2.31 -11.81
CA ILE A 312 4.97 -1.47 -11.02
C ILE A 312 5.30 -0.03 -11.38
N ALA A 313 4.30 0.77 -11.74
CA ALA A 313 4.43 2.20 -11.92
C ALA A 313 3.41 2.91 -11.02
N VAL A 314 3.92 3.66 -10.04
CA VAL A 314 3.12 4.43 -9.09
C VAL A 314 3.23 5.91 -9.42
N GLU A 315 2.11 6.62 -9.46
CA GLU A 315 2.09 8.08 -9.61
C GLU A 315 1.52 8.72 -8.34
N ALA A 316 2.39 9.35 -7.55
CA ALA A 316 1.95 10.18 -6.44
C ALA A 316 1.56 11.56 -6.98
N VAL A 317 0.32 11.98 -6.74
CA VAL A 317 -0.22 13.25 -7.23
C VAL A 317 -0.80 14.08 -6.09
N THR A 318 -0.99 15.38 -6.28
CA THR A 318 -1.71 16.20 -5.31
C THR A 318 -3.14 15.65 -5.06
N PRO A 319 -3.72 15.78 -3.87
CA PRO A 319 -5.09 15.29 -3.59
C PRO A 319 -6.15 15.75 -4.60
N GLN A 320 -6.02 16.97 -5.15
CA GLN A 320 -6.92 17.51 -6.17
C GLN A 320 -6.81 16.75 -7.50
N ARG A 321 -5.58 16.46 -7.96
CA ARG A 321 -5.32 15.60 -9.13
C ARG A 321 -5.78 14.18 -8.89
N PHE A 322 -5.64 13.65 -7.67
CA PHE A 322 -6.16 12.33 -7.32
C PHE A 322 -7.69 12.29 -7.46
N ALA A 323 -8.39 13.32 -6.97
CA ALA A 323 -9.84 13.45 -7.14
C ALA A 323 -10.27 13.45 -8.62
N GLN A 324 -9.56 14.22 -9.46
CA GLN A 324 -9.80 14.27 -10.90
C GLN A 324 -9.57 12.92 -11.56
N TRP A 325 -8.51 12.21 -11.17
CA TRP A 325 -8.20 10.89 -11.67
C TRP A 325 -9.28 9.87 -11.29
N VAL A 326 -9.69 9.83 -10.01
CA VAL A 326 -10.78 8.97 -9.52
C VAL A 326 -12.06 9.22 -10.33
N ALA A 327 -12.44 10.49 -10.51
CA ALA A 327 -13.61 10.85 -11.31
C ALA A 327 -13.49 10.39 -12.78
N SER A 328 -12.28 10.48 -13.38
CA SER A 328 -12.04 10.01 -14.74
C SER A 328 -12.16 8.49 -14.90
N LYS A 329 -12.05 7.73 -13.80
CA LYS A 329 -12.26 6.27 -13.75
C LYS A 329 -13.71 5.90 -13.35
N GLY A 330 -14.60 6.89 -13.19
CA GLY A 330 -15.98 6.69 -12.76
C GLY A 330 -16.14 6.44 -11.25
N GLY A 331 -15.08 6.64 -10.47
CA GLY A 331 -15.11 6.51 -9.02
C GLY A 331 -15.57 7.78 -8.30
N THR A 332 -15.71 7.69 -6.98
CA THR A 332 -16.08 8.81 -6.11
C THR A 332 -15.08 8.95 -4.96
N LEU A 333 -14.99 10.13 -4.35
CA LEU A 333 -14.23 10.28 -3.10
C LEU A 333 -15.13 9.96 -1.89
N PRO A 334 -14.60 9.34 -0.83
CA PRO A 334 -15.30 9.19 0.45
C PRO A 334 -15.85 10.54 0.92
N GLY A 335 -17.15 10.61 1.23
CA GLY A 335 -17.81 11.82 1.72
C GLY A 335 -18.16 12.87 0.66
N ALA A 336 -17.90 12.63 -0.63
CA ALA A 336 -18.43 13.48 -1.69
C ALA A 336 -19.94 13.26 -1.83
N ARG A 337 -20.74 14.21 -1.34
CA ARG A 337 -22.17 14.29 -1.69
C ARG A 337 -22.25 14.54 -3.20
N PRO A 338 -23.14 13.86 -3.95
CA PRO A 338 -23.36 14.19 -5.35
C PRO A 338 -23.59 15.69 -5.48
N ALA A 339 -22.91 16.34 -6.44
CA ALA A 339 -23.19 17.73 -6.74
C ALA A 339 -24.70 17.87 -6.99
N PRO A 340 -25.39 18.86 -6.37
CA PRO A 340 -26.77 19.14 -6.74
C PRO A 340 -26.82 19.32 -8.25
N ALA A 341 -27.80 18.70 -8.90
CA ALA A 341 -28.08 18.98 -10.30
C ALA A 341 -28.19 20.51 -10.45
N PRO A 342 -27.65 21.11 -11.52
CA PRO A 342 -27.71 22.57 -11.68
C PRO A 342 -29.18 23.00 -11.62
N ASP A 343 -29.51 23.79 -10.61
CA ASP A 343 -30.85 24.35 -10.43
C ASP A 343 -31.23 25.13 -11.68
N SER A 344 -32.25 24.66 -12.38
CA SER A 344 -32.87 25.39 -13.49
C SER A 344 -33.80 26.48 -12.95
N THR A 345 -33.28 27.36 -12.10
CA THR A 345 -33.96 28.61 -11.73
C THR A 345 -33.05 29.78 -12.05
N ALA A 346 -32.93 30.06 -13.35
CA ALA A 346 -32.52 31.37 -13.81
C ALA A 346 -33.47 32.41 -13.23
N ALA A 347 -32.96 33.24 -12.32
CA ALA A 347 -33.65 34.41 -11.81
C ALA A 347 -34.03 35.32 -12.98
N THR A 348 -35.32 35.43 -13.26
CA THR A 348 -35.85 36.42 -14.19
C THR A 348 -35.62 37.79 -13.56
N THR A 349 -34.68 38.55 -14.12
CA THR A 349 -34.44 39.94 -13.72
C THR A 349 -35.59 40.77 -14.29
N VAL A 350 -36.53 41.17 -13.43
CA VAL A 350 -37.61 42.10 -13.80
C VAL A 350 -37.10 43.52 -13.61
N THR A 351 -37.00 44.27 -14.70
CA THR A 351 -36.70 45.70 -14.73
C THR A 351 -37.87 46.49 -14.09
N PRO A 352 -37.65 47.38 -13.11
CA PRO A 352 -38.73 48.18 -12.54
C PRO A 352 -39.13 49.32 -13.49
N LYS A 353 -40.43 49.39 -13.84
CA LYS A 353 -41.05 50.57 -14.46
C LYS A 353 -41.34 51.62 -13.38
N ASN A 354 -40.99 52.88 -13.68
CA ASN A 354 -41.34 54.08 -12.92
C ASN A 354 -42.83 54.16 -12.57
N VAL A 355 -43.13 54.45 -11.30
CA VAL A 355 -44.43 55.00 -10.87
C VAL A 355 -44.19 56.15 -9.89
N THR A 356 -44.81 57.28 -10.21
CA THR A 356 -44.79 58.58 -9.51
C THR A 356 -45.53 58.52 -8.15
N PRO A 357 -45.15 59.30 -7.12
CA PRO A 357 -45.68 59.15 -5.75
C PRO A 357 -46.94 59.99 -5.48
N ALA A 358 -47.77 59.53 -4.53
CA ALA A 358 -48.87 60.28 -3.93
C ALA A 358 -48.72 60.34 -2.38
N PRO A 359 -49.24 61.38 -1.70
CA PRO A 359 -48.71 61.85 -0.42
C PRO A 359 -49.36 61.22 0.83
N ALA A 360 -48.66 61.39 1.95
CA ALA A 360 -48.91 60.82 3.27
C ALA A 360 -50.10 61.41 4.04
N PRO A 361 -50.56 60.71 5.10
CA PRO A 361 -51.07 61.34 6.31
C PRO A 361 -50.20 61.02 7.55
N THR A 362 -50.25 61.95 8.52
CA THR A 362 -49.47 62.02 9.78
C THR A 362 -50.39 61.67 10.99
N PRO A 363 -49.96 61.79 12.27
CA PRO A 363 -49.40 60.74 13.16
C PRO A 363 -50.23 60.46 14.44
N ALA A 364 -49.79 59.51 15.29
CA ALA A 364 -49.98 59.54 16.76
C ALA A 364 -49.10 58.44 17.43
N THR A 365 -47.95 58.76 18.02
CA THR A 365 -47.68 59.05 19.46
C THR A 365 -47.73 57.84 20.40
N GLY A 366 -46.59 57.55 21.05
CA GLY A 366 -46.53 56.70 22.24
C GLY A 366 -45.14 56.11 22.54
N ASN A 367 -44.26 56.90 23.15
CA ASN A 367 -43.06 56.45 23.87
C ASN A 367 -43.38 56.61 25.40
N PRO A 368 -42.54 56.28 26.41
CA PRO A 368 -41.14 55.81 26.37
C PRO A 368 -40.75 54.80 27.50
N THR A 369 -39.43 54.59 27.65
CA THR A 369 -38.67 54.19 28.87
C THR A 369 -38.60 52.70 29.20
N GLY A 370 -37.49 52.11 29.64
CA GLY A 370 -36.15 52.59 30.02
C GLY A 370 -35.27 51.39 30.40
N ALA A 371 -33.95 51.56 30.30
CA ALA A 371 -32.91 50.53 30.51
C ALA A 371 -32.48 50.39 32.01
N PRO A 372 -31.28 49.88 32.36
CA PRO A 372 -30.86 48.51 32.74
C PRO A 372 -30.24 48.50 34.19
N PRO A 373 -29.13 47.82 34.61
CA PRO A 373 -28.52 46.47 34.42
C PRO A 373 -28.16 45.76 35.78
N ALA A 374 -27.27 44.72 35.75
CA ALA A 374 -26.40 44.17 36.83
C ALA A 374 -27.01 43.13 37.81
N ALA A 375 -26.34 42.14 38.44
CA ALA A 375 -24.97 41.61 38.49
C ALA A 375 -24.94 40.21 39.16
N ALA A 376 -23.82 39.49 38.95
CA ALA A 376 -23.11 38.44 39.71
C ALA A 376 -23.68 37.75 40.98
N GLY A 377 -23.31 36.46 41.14
CA GLY A 377 -22.69 35.98 42.40
C GLY A 377 -23.19 34.67 43.04
N ASN A 378 -22.32 33.64 42.99
CA ASN A 378 -21.99 32.61 43.99
C ASN A 378 -23.04 31.73 44.70
N GLY A 379 -22.74 30.43 44.81
CA GLY A 379 -23.10 29.60 45.97
C GLY A 379 -23.40 28.12 45.72
N GLN A 380 -22.39 27.24 45.84
CA GLN A 380 -22.54 25.83 46.29
C GLN A 380 -22.76 25.81 47.83
N PRO A 381 -23.20 24.73 48.55
CA PRO A 381 -22.73 23.32 48.39
C PRO A 381 -23.66 22.15 48.84
N GLY A 382 -23.18 20.90 48.63
CA GLY A 382 -23.42 19.71 49.47
C GLY A 382 -24.69 18.88 49.18
N VAL A 383 -24.81 17.56 49.42
CA VAL A 383 -24.03 16.50 50.07
C VAL A 383 -24.65 15.15 49.61
N ALA A 384 -23.85 14.07 49.56
CA ALA A 384 -24.17 12.71 50.06
C ALA A 384 -23.78 11.56 49.12
N GLN A 385 -22.75 10.85 49.58
CA GLN A 385 -22.26 9.54 49.14
C GLN A 385 -23.26 8.42 49.46
N ARG A 386 -23.20 7.33 48.69
CA ARG A 386 -23.06 5.99 49.28
C ARG A 386 -22.35 5.02 48.32
N ALA A 387 -21.18 4.55 48.78
CA ALA A 387 -20.53 3.31 48.38
C ALA A 387 -21.46 2.11 48.74
N THR A 388 -21.30 0.91 48.19
CA THR A 388 -20.19 -0.01 48.49
C THR A 388 -20.25 -1.27 47.60
N ASP A 389 -19.04 -1.80 47.35
CA ASP A 389 -18.64 -3.22 47.26
C ASP A 389 -19.21 -4.09 46.13
N GLY A 390 -18.48 -5.02 45.51
CA GLY A 390 -17.16 -5.62 45.74
C GLY A 390 -17.17 -6.88 44.84
N SER A 391 -16.18 -7.15 43.98
CA SER A 391 -14.87 -7.75 44.26
C SER A 391 -14.74 -9.06 43.47
N SER A 392 -13.58 -9.21 42.81
CA SER A 392 -12.85 -10.45 42.50
C SER A 392 -13.48 -11.51 41.58
N ASN A 393 -12.93 -11.67 40.38
CA ASN A 393 -11.80 -12.58 40.13
C ASN A 393 -11.00 -12.14 38.91
#